data_AF-A0A1B6ERZ1-F1
#
_entry.id   AF-A0A1B6ERZ1-F1
#
_cell.length_a   1.000
_cell.length_b   1.000
_cell.length_c   1.000
_cell.angle_alpha   90.00
_cell.angle_beta   90.00
_cell.angle_gamma   90.00
#
_symmetry.space_group_name_H-M   'P 1'
#
loop_
_entity.id
_entity.type
_entity.pdbx_description
1 polymer ?
#
loop_
_entity_poly.entity_id
_entity_poly.type
_entity_poly.pdbx_seq_one_letter_code
_entity_poly.pdbx_strand_id
1 'polypeptide(L)'
;NTCVALGDPAYLMVASDSDLRFLNPYKSHESSVNQVSATPHHKMDSMDILWSRAGTRVFWVDHQQKMISSMPVNIPTNFRVTRESQPREPRILITNLVEPRGLAVDWVAKRLYWVDAGADIVAVSTLDGRMKRTLVKVAVDQPHD
;
A
#
# COMPACT_ATOMS: atom_id res chain seq x y z
N ASN A 1 -17.84 29.96 2.53
CA ASN A 1 -16.42 29.86 2.12
C ASN A 1 -15.82 28.59 2.67
N THR A 2 -15.41 27.66 1.81
CA THR A 2 -14.65 26.46 2.18
C THR A 2 -13.20 26.61 1.72
N CYS A 3 -12.25 26.13 2.50
CA CYS A 3 -10.83 26.12 2.13
C CYS A 3 -10.58 24.92 1.22
N VAL A 4 -10.26 25.18 -0.05
CA VAL A 4 -9.94 24.14 -1.04
C VAL A 4 -8.42 24.08 -1.21
N ALA A 5 -7.87 22.86 -1.21
CA ALA A 5 -6.43 22.67 -1.44
C ALA A 5 -6.04 23.12 -2.85
N LEU A 6 -4.85 23.71 -2.98
CA LEU A 6 -4.26 24.01 -4.28
C LEU A 6 -3.57 22.75 -4.81
N GLY A 7 -3.82 22.39 -6.07
CA GLY A 7 -3.15 21.27 -6.74
C GLY A 7 -4.11 20.38 -7.55
N ASP A 8 -3.60 19.21 -7.94
CA ASP A 8 -4.39 18.19 -8.63
C ASP A 8 -5.51 17.64 -7.72
N PRO A 9 -6.64 17.18 -8.29
CA PRO A 9 -7.71 16.56 -7.52
C PRO A 9 -7.21 15.37 -6.69
N ALA A 10 -7.72 15.26 -5.46
CA ALA A 10 -7.49 14.08 -4.63
C ALA A 10 -8.19 12.84 -5.23
N TYR A 11 -7.58 11.67 -4.99
CA TYR A 11 -8.11 10.36 -5.37
C TYR A 11 -8.22 9.49 -4.13
N LEU A 12 -9.29 8.70 -4.03
CA LEU A 12 -9.40 7.66 -3.02
C LEU A 12 -8.92 6.33 -3.64
N MET A 13 -7.85 5.77 -3.10
CA MET A 13 -7.34 4.46 -3.50
C MET A 13 -7.79 3.41 -2.50
N VAL A 14 -8.44 2.36 -2.99
CA VAL A 14 -9.02 1.29 -2.17
C VAL A 14 -8.48 -0.05 -2.62
N ALA A 15 -8.01 -0.85 -1.66
CA ALA A 15 -7.70 -2.25 -1.86
C ALA A 15 -9.01 -3.03 -1.77
N SER A 16 -9.28 -3.83 -2.79
CA SER A 16 -10.39 -4.78 -2.80
C SER A 16 -9.80 -6.14 -3.14
N ASP A 17 -9.46 -6.90 -2.11
CA ASP A 17 -8.80 -8.20 -2.21
C ASP A 17 -7.47 -8.14 -3.00
N SER A 18 -7.49 -8.55 -4.26
CA SER A 18 -6.35 -8.58 -5.18
C SER A 18 -6.25 -7.35 -6.08
N ASP A 19 -7.20 -6.42 -5.97
CA ASP A 19 -7.32 -5.30 -6.90
C ASP A 19 -7.15 -3.96 -6.19
N LEU A 20 -6.57 -3.02 -6.92
CA LEU A 20 -6.58 -1.61 -6.56
C LEU A 20 -7.66 -0.89 -7.36
N ARG A 21 -8.49 -0.14 -6.64
CA ARG A 21 -9.55 0.70 -7.20
C ARG A 21 -9.22 2.16 -6.93
N PHE A 22 -9.41 3.00 -7.96
CA PHE A 22 -9.28 4.45 -7.86
C PHE A 22 -10.65 5.09 -8.00
N LEU A 23 -11.06 5.88 -7.00
CA LEU A 23 -12.35 6.54 -6.92
C LEU A 23 -12.17 8.07 -6.92
N ASN A 24 -13.08 8.76 -7.60
CA ASN A 24 -13.19 10.21 -7.53
C ASN A 24 -14.08 10.61 -6.35
N PRO A 25 -13.54 11.20 -5.26
CA PRO A 25 -14.37 11.58 -4.11
C PRO A 25 -15.34 12.75 -4.42
N TYR A 26 -15.13 13.46 -5.53
CA TYR A 26 -15.93 14.63 -5.93
C TYR A 26 -17.09 14.29 -6.87
N LYS A 27 -17.19 13.04 -7.35
CA LYS A 27 -18.28 12.58 -8.23
C LYS A 27 -18.95 11.36 -7.61
N SER A 28 -20.20 11.51 -7.18
CA SER A 28 -20.95 10.46 -6.47
C SER A 28 -21.53 9.36 -7.38
N HIS A 29 -21.53 9.53 -8.70
CA HIS A 29 -22.31 8.67 -9.60
C HIS A 29 -21.66 8.31 -10.95
N GLU A 30 -20.41 8.73 -11.24
CA GLU A 30 -19.74 8.41 -12.49
C GLU A 30 -18.73 7.27 -12.34
N SER A 31 -19.02 6.19 -13.06
CA SER A 31 -18.46 4.84 -13.04
C SER A 31 -17.00 4.67 -13.47
N SER A 32 -16.16 5.70 -13.41
CA SER A 32 -14.73 5.56 -13.74
C SER A 32 -13.96 4.96 -12.57
N VAL A 33 -14.36 3.75 -12.13
CA VAL A 33 -13.55 2.92 -11.25
C VAL A 33 -12.47 2.32 -12.13
N ASN A 34 -11.29 2.95 -12.12
CA ASN A 34 -10.14 2.33 -12.74
C ASN A 34 -9.66 1.22 -11.81
N GLN A 35 -9.80 -0.03 -12.27
CA GLN A 35 -9.35 -1.22 -11.57
C GLN A 35 -8.00 -1.62 -12.16
N VAL A 36 -7.00 -1.72 -11.30
CA VAL A 36 -5.73 -2.33 -11.65
C VAL A 36 -5.69 -3.64 -10.90
N SER A 37 -5.74 -4.75 -11.64
CA SER A 37 -5.55 -6.05 -11.03
C SER A 37 -4.09 -6.15 -10.61
N ALA A 38 -3.89 -6.10 -9.29
CA ALA A 38 -2.56 -6.00 -8.72
C ALA A 38 -1.88 -7.37 -8.74
N THR A 39 -2.64 -8.41 -8.35
CA THR A 39 -2.07 -9.73 -8.04
C THR A 39 -3.13 -10.83 -8.02
N PRO A 40 -3.24 -11.71 -9.04
CA PRO A 40 -4.30 -12.73 -9.11
C PRO A 40 -4.37 -13.74 -7.95
N HIS A 41 -3.37 -13.76 -7.05
CA HIS A 41 -3.27 -14.72 -5.95
C HIS A 41 -2.88 -14.10 -4.61
N HIS A 42 -2.71 -12.78 -4.52
CA HIS A 42 -2.29 -12.12 -3.29
C HIS A 42 -3.39 -11.20 -2.80
N LYS A 43 -3.60 -11.19 -1.49
CA LYS A 43 -4.59 -10.34 -0.84
C LYS A 43 -3.89 -9.16 -0.18
N MET A 44 -4.42 -7.96 -0.41
CA MET A 44 -3.96 -6.74 0.22
C MET A 44 -4.75 -6.51 1.51
N ASP A 45 -4.20 -6.93 2.65
CA ASP A 45 -4.87 -6.79 3.95
C ASP A 45 -4.66 -5.38 4.56
N SER A 46 -3.45 -4.84 4.42
CA SER A 46 -3.14 -3.44 4.74
C SER A 46 -2.17 -2.87 3.73
N MET A 47 -2.25 -1.56 3.47
CA MET A 47 -1.44 -0.90 2.45
C MET A 47 -1.09 0.53 2.83
N ASP A 48 -0.01 1.03 2.25
CA ASP A 48 0.34 2.44 2.25
C ASP A 48 1.10 2.80 0.97
N ILE A 49 1.22 4.09 0.67
CA ILE A 49 1.76 4.60 -0.59
C ILE A 49 2.98 5.47 -0.41
N LEU A 50 3.81 5.48 -1.44
CA LEU A 50 4.84 6.48 -1.64
C LEU A 50 4.58 7.22 -2.94
N TRP A 51 4.18 8.47 -2.83
CA TRP A 51 4.07 9.36 -3.98
C TRP A 51 5.42 10.04 -4.29
N SER A 52 5.75 10.15 -5.57
CA SER A 52 6.92 10.89 -6.05
C SER A 52 6.68 11.41 -7.47
N ARG A 53 7.56 12.31 -7.94
CA ARG A 53 7.55 12.76 -9.35
C ARG A 53 7.77 11.63 -10.37
N ALA A 54 8.40 10.53 -9.95
CA ALA A 54 8.64 9.36 -10.80
C ALA A 54 7.44 8.40 -10.86
N GLY A 55 6.37 8.67 -10.09
CA GLY A 55 5.19 7.83 -9.97
C GLY A 55 4.92 7.41 -8.53
N THR A 56 3.78 6.75 -8.35
CA THR A 56 3.34 6.22 -7.07
C THR A 56 3.76 4.76 -6.92
N ARG A 57 4.20 4.40 -5.72
CA ARG A 57 4.43 3.00 -5.34
C ARG A 57 3.47 2.63 -4.22
N VAL A 58 2.82 1.49 -4.35
CA VAL A 58 2.00 0.91 -3.28
C VAL A 58 2.82 -0.16 -2.60
N PHE A 59 2.72 -0.21 -1.27
CA PHE A 59 3.24 -1.26 -0.42
C PHE A 59 2.06 -1.92 0.28
N TRP A 60 2.10 -3.24 0.44
CA TRP A 60 1.04 -3.95 1.15
C TRP A 60 1.57 -5.14 1.91
N VAL A 61 0.81 -5.49 2.94
CA VAL A 61 0.93 -6.75 3.67
C VAL A 61 -0.03 -7.76 3.04
N ASP A 62 0.47 -8.97 2.81
CA ASP A 62 -0.34 -10.16 2.58
C ASP A 62 -0.20 -11.08 3.79
N HIS A 63 -1.26 -11.18 4.60
CA HIS A 63 -1.29 -11.99 5.80
C HIS A 63 -1.33 -13.50 5.48
N GLN A 64 -1.87 -13.89 4.33
CA GLN A 64 -1.93 -15.31 3.93
C GLN A 64 -0.58 -15.79 3.43
N GLN A 65 0.09 -14.98 2.62
CA GLN A 65 1.42 -15.25 2.06
C GLN A 65 2.57 -14.85 2.99
N LYS A 66 2.26 -14.24 4.14
CA LYS A 66 3.22 -13.89 5.19
C LYS A 66 4.37 -13.02 4.67
N MET A 67 4.01 -12.02 3.87
CA MET A 67 4.97 -11.16 3.19
C MET A 67 4.54 -9.71 3.12
N ILE A 68 5.52 -8.84 2.88
CA ILE A 68 5.30 -7.46 2.45
C ILE A 68 5.84 -7.31 1.03
N SER A 69 5.01 -6.75 0.16
CA SER A 69 5.30 -6.57 -1.26
C SER A 69 5.09 -5.11 -1.67
N SER A 70 5.65 -4.75 -2.82
CA SER A 70 5.42 -3.43 -3.41
C SER A 70 5.34 -3.49 -4.93
N MET A 71 4.61 -2.55 -5.51
CA MET A 71 4.54 -2.36 -6.95
C MET A 71 4.36 -0.88 -7.31
N PRO A 72 4.94 -0.42 -8.42
CA PRO A 72 4.61 0.87 -8.97
C PRO A 72 3.19 0.84 -9.56
N VAL A 73 2.40 1.87 -9.29
CA VAL A 73 1.06 2.03 -9.85
C VAL A 73 0.97 3.32 -10.64
N ASN A 74 0.28 3.25 -11.76
CA ASN A 74 -0.04 4.42 -12.55
C ASN A 74 -1.38 4.95 -12.06
N ILE A 75 -1.36 6.06 -11.30
CA ILE A 75 -2.59 6.74 -10.95
C ILE A 75 -3.10 7.45 -12.21
N PRO A 76 -4.32 7.15 -12.67
CA PRO A 76 -4.85 7.69 -13.91
C PRO A 76 -5.06 9.21 -13.78
N THR A 77 -4.25 9.99 -14.49
CA THR A 77 -4.46 11.43 -14.62
C THR A 77 -5.75 11.66 -15.43
N ASN A 78 -6.70 12.43 -14.88
CA ASN A 78 -7.96 12.80 -15.52
C ASN A 78 -8.99 11.68 -15.76
N PHE A 79 -8.95 10.57 -15.00
CA PHE A 79 -9.90 9.43 -15.12
C PHE A 79 -9.94 8.76 -16.51
N ARG A 80 -9.07 9.16 -17.43
CA ARG A 80 -8.93 8.51 -18.73
C ARG A 80 -8.13 7.24 -18.55
N VAL A 81 -8.77 6.11 -18.86
CA VAL A 81 -8.15 4.79 -18.93
C VAL A 81 -7.05 4.85 -20.00
N THR A 82 -5.79 4.94 -19.60
CA THR A 82 -4.69 4.57 -20.48
C THR A 82 -4.67 3.05 -20.56
N ARG A 83 -4.80 2.51 -21.77
CA ARG A 83 -4.72 1.07 -22.05
C ARG A 83 -3.59 0.42 -21.25
N GLU A 84 -3.91 -0.70 -20.62
CA GLU A 84 -3.05 -1.56 -19.80
C GLU A 84 -1.55 -1.38 -20.09
N SER A 85 -0.87 -0.63 -19.23
CA SER A 85 0.54 -0.93 -19.00
C SER A 85 0.56 -2.32 -18.37
N GLN A 86 1.24 -3.29 -19.00
CA GLN A 86 1.39 -4.66 -18.51
C GLN A 86 1.39 -4.74 -16.98
N PRO A 87 0.66 -5.69 -16.36
CA PRO A 87 0.70 -5.89 -14.92
C PRO A 87 2.17 -6.04 -14.52
N ARG A 88 2.63 -5.10 -13.68
CA ARG A 88 4.00 -5.14 -13.18
C ARG A 88 4.01 -6.10 -12.01
N GLU A 89 4.73 -7.19 -12.17
CA GLU A 89 4.89 -8.19 -11.12
C GLU A 89 5.28 -7.53 -9.79
N PRO A 90 4.61 -7.89 -8.68
CA PRO A 90 4.97 -7.44 -7.35
C PRO A 90 6.42 -7.75 -7.04
N ARG A 91 7.09 -6.79 -6.42
CA ARG A 91 8.38 -7.05 -5.78
C ARG A 91 8.14 -7.44 -4.33
N ILE A 92 8.49 -8.67 -3.99
CA ILE A 92 8.54 -9.15 -2.60
C ILE A 92 9.70 -8.44 -1.89
N LEU A 93 9.41 -7.83 -0.74
CA LEU A 93 10.38 -7.08 0.05
C LEU A 93 10.79 -7.82 1.32
N ILE A 94 9.81 -8.40 2.02
CA ILE A 94 10.00 -9.11 3.29
C ILE A 94 9.15 -10.38 3.23
N THR A 95 9.70 -11.50 3.68
CA THR A 95 9.03 -12.81 3.76
C THR A 95 9.13 -13.39 5.17
N ASN A 96 8.51 -14.56 5.38
CA ASN A 96 8.57 -15.32 6.62
C ASN A 96 8.07 -14.51 7.83
N LEU A 97 7.03 -13.71 7.63
CA LEU A 97 6.31 -13.02 8.70
C LEU A 97 5.40 -14.02 9.43
N VAL A 98 4.99 -13.73 10.67
CA VAL A 98 4.16 -14.66 11.45
C VAL A 98 2.68 -14.31 11.32
N GLU A 99 2.29 -13.11 11.75
CA GLU A 99 0.97 -12.52 11.50
C GLU A 99 1.10 -11.02 11.25
N PRO A 100 1.54 -10.60 10.05
CA PRO A 100 1.62 -9.18 9.74
C PRO A 100 0.21 -8.56 9.64
N ARG A 101 0.01 -7.39 10.26
CA ARG A 101 -1.31 -6.73 10.35
C ARG A 101 -1.32 -5.33 9.75
N GLY A 102 -0.34 -4.50 10.10
CA GLY A 102 -0.30 -3.08 9.72
C GLY A 102 1.00 -2.69 9.04
N LEU A 103 0.93 -1.66 8.18
CA LEU A 103 2.05 -1.12 7.41
C LEU A 103 1.97 0.41 7.39
N ALA A 104 3.12 1.08 7.46
CA ALA A 104 3.24 2.53 7.28
C ALA A 104 4.54 2.88 6.54
N VAL A 105 4.49 3.89 5.67
CA VAL A 105 5.61 4.38 4.89
C VAL A 105 6.00 5.77 5.37
N ASP A 106 7.24 5.91 5.85
CA ASP A 106 7.85 7.22 6.07
C ASP A 106 8.43 7.73 4.75
N TRP A 107 7.74 8.69 4.13
CA TRP A 107 8.14 9.26 2.85
C TRP A 107 9.34 10.20 2.96
N VAL A 108 9.69 10.71 4.14
CA VAL A 108 10.83 11.60 4.36
C VAL A 108 12.09 10.77 4.58
N ALA A 109 12.08 9.89 5.58
CA ALA A 109 13.23 9.04 5.93
C ALA A 109 13.40 7.84 4.99
N LYS A 110 12.43 7.59 4.10
CA LYS A 110 12.42 6.44 3.18
C LYS A 110 12.52 5.12 3.96
N ARG A 111 11.57 4.94 4.87
CA ARG A 111 11.46 3.76 5.73
C ARG A 111 10.09 3.12 5.63
N LEU A 112 10.08 1.81 5.81
CA LEU A 112 8.89 0.99 5.89
C LEU A 112 8.75 0.47 7.31
N TYR A 113 7.60 0.65 7.93
CA TYR A 113 7.30 0.19 9.28
C TYR A 113 6.13 -0.79 9.21
N TRP A 114 6.19 -1.85 10.01
CA TRP A 114 5.08 -2.79 10.10
C TRP A 114 4.95 -3.39 11.49
N VAL A 115 3.75 -3.91 11.73
CA VAL A 115 3.40 -4.68 12.93
C VAL A 115 3.24 -6.14 12.52
N ASP A 116 3.93 -7.02 13.24
CA ASP A 116 3.77 -8.48 13.14
C ASP A 116 3.28 -8.99 14.50
N ALA A 117 1.97 -9.27 14.57
CA ALA A 117 1.29 -9.63 15.81
C ALA A 117 1.73 -11.01 16.31
N GLY A 118 1.95 -11.97 15.40
CA GLY A 118 2.38 -13.32 15.77
C GLY A 118 3.84 -13.37 16.24
N ALA A 119 4.64 -12.37 15.87
CA ALA A 119 6.02 -12.22 16.33
C ALA A 119 6.17 -11.22 17.49
N ASP A 120 5.09 -10.55 17.91
CA ASP A 120 5.11 -9.57 18.99
C ASP A 120 6.09 -8.40 18.74
N ILE A 121 6.12 -7.88 17.50
CA ILE A 121 7.06 -6.83 17.10
C ILE A 121 6.44 -5.67 16.33
N VAL A 122 7.09 -4.52 16.52
CA VAL A 122 7.13 -3.43 15.54
C VAL A 122 8.52 -3.40 14.93
N ALA A 123 8.59 -3.45 13.60
CA ALA A 123 9.85 -3.48 12.87
C ALA A 123 9.90 -2.38 11.81
N VAL A 124 11.14 -2.05 11.42
CA VAL A 124 11.45 -1.07 10.38
C VAL A 124 12.40 -1.66 9.36
N SER A 125 12.28 -1.20 8.11
CA SER A 125 13.27 -1.46 7.08
C SER A 125 13.49 -0.29 6.12
N THR A 126 14.54 -0.39 5.28
CA THR A 126 14.61 0.37 4.03
C THR A 126 13.44 0.03 3.11
N LEU A 127 13.04 0.96 2.23
CA LEU A 127 11.93 0.73 1.27
C LEU A 127 12.14 -0.48 0.33
N ASP A 128 13.38 -0.96 0.19
CA ASP A 128 13.73 -2.14 -0.60
C ASP A 128 13.79 -3.44 0.22
N GLY A 129 13.46 -3.37 1.52
CA GLY A 129 13.40 -4.49 2.46
C GLY A 129 14.75 -4.96 3.01
N ARG A 130 15.88 -4.43 2.52
CA ARG A 130 17.21 -5.01 2.78
C ARG A 130 17.74 -4.80 4.20
N MET A 131 17.57 -3.60 4.76
CA MET A 131 18.08 -3.29 6.10
C MET A 131 16.93 -3.28 7.08
N LYS A 132 16.72 -4.41 7.79
CA LYS A 132 15.63 -4.58 8.77
C LYS A 132 16.14 -4.46 10.20
N ARG A 133 15.33 -3.87 11.07
CA ARG A 133 15.54 -3.82 12.52
C ARG A 133 14.21 -3.94 13.26
N THR A 134 14.21 -4.71 14.35
CA THR A 134 13.11 -4.70 15.33
C THR A 134 13.26 -3.47 16.23
N LEU A 135 12.21 -2.66 16.32
CA LEU A 135 12.17 -1.46 17.14
C LEU A 135 11.57 -1.75 18.51
N VAL A 136 10.48 -2.51 18.52
CA VAL A 136 9.76 -2.91 19.73
C VAL A 136 9.62 -4.42 19.69
N LYS A 137 9.96 -5.06 20.81
CA LYS A 137 9.65 -6.46 21.09
C LYS A 137 9.12 -6.51 22.51
N VAL A 138 7.80 -6.53 22.61
CA VAL A 138 7.05 -6.62 23.87
C VAL A 138 6.09 -7.77 23.63
N ALA A 139 5.80 -8.62 24.61
CA ALA A 139 4.67 -9.54 24.48
C ALA A 139 3.43 -8.67 24.28
N VAL A 140 3.05 -8.43 23.01
CA VAL A 140 1.98 -7.51 22.69
C VAL A 140 0.75 -8.37 22.81
N ASP A 141 0.12 -8.33 23.98
CA ASP A 141 -1.22 -8.87 24.15
C ASP A 141 -2.12 -8.08 23.17
N GLN A 142 -2.25 -8.64 21.97
CA GLN A 142 -3.00 -8.22 20.78
C GLN A 142 -3.42 -6.74 20.71
N PRO A 143 -2.77 -5.89 19.88
CA PRO A 143 -3.33 -4.59 19.57
C PRO A 143 -4.40 -4.77 18.49
N HIS A 144 -5.67 -4.87 18.90
CA HIS A 144 -6.85 -4.78 18.03
C HIS A 144 -7.64 -3.52 18.38
N ASP A 145 -7.65 -2.57 17.44
CA ASP A 145 -8.79 -1.80 16.89
C ASP A 145 -8.36 -0.40 16.40
#